data_AF-A0A3N5T7P7-F1
#
_entry.id   AF-A0A3N5T7P7-F1
#
_cell.length_a   1.000
_cell.length_b   1.000
_cell.length_c   1.000
_cell.angle_alpha   90.00
_cell.angle_beta   90.00
_cell.angle_gamma   90.00
#
_symmetry.space_group_name_H-M   'P 1'
#
loop_
_entity.id
_entity.type
_entity.pdbx_description
1 polymer ?
#
loop_
_entity_poly.entity_id
_entity_poly.type
_entity_poly.pdbx_seq_one_letter_code
_entity_poly.pdbx_strand_id
1 'polypeptide(L)' 'EIKFFATQIETTNELETSIKGMYVAGDGPGVAGNIVSAAATGLIPAQAILAKITGA' A
#
# COMPACT_ATOMS: atom_id res chain seq x y z
N GLU A 1 -19.04 -6.95 -13.34
CA GLU A 1 -17.89 -6.71 -12.43
C GLU A 1 -18.45 -6.42 -11.05
N ILE A 2 -18.31 -7.34 -10.10
CA ILE A 2 -18.65 -7.04 -8.69
C ILE A 2 -17.47 -6.24 -8.16
N LYS A 3 -17.66 -4.94 -7.99
CA LYS A 3 -16.65 -4.05 -7.43
C LYS A 3 -16.76 -4.13 -5.92
N PHE A 4 -15.90 -4.93 -5.30
CA PHE A 4 -15.71 -4.91 -3.85
C PHE A 4 -14.99 -3.60 -3.46
N PHE A 5 -15.67 -2.46 -3.66
CA PHE A 5 -15.17 -1.13 -3.32
C PHE A 5 -14.84 -0.95 -1.83
N ALA A 6 -15.14 -1.95 -0.99
CA ALA A 6 -15.15 -1.82 0.46
C ALA A 6 -14.28 -2.84 1.21
N THR A 7 -13.52 -3.71 0.53
CA THR A 7 -12.49 -4.52 1.21
C THR A 7 -11.17 -3.76 1.20
N GLN A 8 -11.09 -2.74 2.04
CA GLN A 8 -9.83 -2.10 2.34
C GLN A 8 -9.04 -3.00 3.30
N ILE A 9 -7.82 -3.36 2.92
CA ILE A 9 -6.91 -4.08 3.81
C ILE A 9 -6.46 -3.10 4.90
N GLU A 10 -6.50 -3.54 6.17
CA GLU A 10 -5.93 -2.76 7.27
C GLU A 10 -4.42 -2.66 7.13
N THR A 11 -3.91 -1.43 7.17
CA THR A 11 -2.48 -1.14 7.07
C THR A 11 -2.05 -0.04 8.02
N THR A 12 -0.74 0.07 8.24
CA THR A 12 -0.13 1.27 8.84
C THR A 12 -0.14 2.45 7.85
N ASN A 13 0.38 3.60 8.29
CA ASN A 13 0.59 4.76 7.44
C ASN A 13 1.64 4.52 6.34
N GLU A 14 2.52 3.52 6.50
CA GLU A 14 3.47 3.09 5.48
C GLU A 14 2.90 2.05 4.51
N LEU A 15 1.59 1.77 4.60
CA LEU A 15 0.91 0.70 3.89
C LEU A 15 1.45 -0.72 4.21
N GLU A 16 2.04 -0.90 5.38
CA GLU A 16 2.43 -2.21 5.90
C GLU A 16 1.19 -2.92 6.45
N THR A 17 0.99 -4.17 6.08
CA THR A 17 -0.10 -5.00 6.60
C THR A 17 0.19 -5.45 8.03
N SER A 18 -0.74 -6.20 8.64
CA SER A 18 -0.47 -6.90 9.90
C SER A 18 0.68 -7.93 9.79
N ILE A 19 1.02 -8.37 8.57
CA ILE A 19 2.18 -9.22 8.30
C ILE A 19 3.41 -8.32 8.12
N LYS A 20 4.35 -8.42 9.08
CA LYS A 20 5.59 -7.65 9.08
C LYS A 20 6.38 -7.85 7.78
N GLY A 21 6.76 -6.75 7.14
CA GLY A 21 7.49 -6.72 5.89
C GLY A 21 6.63 -6.96 4.64
N MET A 22 5.33 -7.16 4.79
CA MET A 22 4.39 -7.27 3.68
C MET A 22 3.63 -5.96 3.52
N TYR A 23 3.75 -5.36 2.34
CA TYR A 23 3.18 -4.07 1.99
C TYR A 23 2.19 -4.22 0.85
N VAL A 24 1.22 -3.30 0.81
CA VAL A 24 0.21 -3.27 -0.24
C VAL A 24 0.08 -1.86 -0.81
N ALA A 25 -0.26 -1.74 -2.09
CA ALA A 25 -0.50 -0.46 -2.75
C ALA A 25 -1.47 -0.68 -3.92
N GLY A 26 -2.07 0.39 -4.43
CA GLY A 26 -3.00 0.33 -5.55
C GLY A 26 -4.44 -0.03 -5.16
N ASP A 27 -5.19 -0.51 -6.15
CA ASP A 27 -6.65 -0.70 -6.06
C ASP A 27 -7.05 -2.00 -5.37
N GLY A 28 -6.35 -3.11 -5.68
CA GLY A 28 -6.60 -4.41 -5.06
C GLY A 28 -6.76 -4.38 -3.52
N PRO A 29 -5.86 -3.73 -2.77
CA PRO A 29 -5.99 -3.57 -1.31
C PRO A 29 -6.94 -2.45 -0.85
N GLY A 30 -7.59 -1.73 -1.78
CA GLY A 30 -8.49 -0.62 -1.48
C GLY A 30 -7.79 0.71 -1.16
N VAL A 31 -6.56 0.93 -1.61
CA VAL A 31 -5.77 2.15 -1.32
C VAL A 31 -5.94 3.23 -2.39
N ALA A 32 -6.25 2.85 -3.64
CA ALA A 32 -6.37 3.78 -4.78
C ALA A 32 -7.42 3.33 -5.80
N GLY A 33 -8.24 4.24 -6.34
CA GLY A 33 -9.29 3.89 -7.32
C GLY A 33 -8.96 4.17 -8.79
N ASN A 34 -7.73 4.56 -9.13
CA ASN A 34 -7.31 4.80 -10.53
C ASN A 34 -5.81 4.57 -10.73
N ILE A 35 -5.37 4.57 -11.99
CA ILE A 35 -3.99 4.24 -12.34
C ILE A 35 -2.96 5.22 -11.77
N VAL A 36 -3.28 6.51 -11.73
CA VAL A 36 -2.37 7.56 -11.25
C VAL A 36 -2.23 7.47 -9.74
N SER A 37 -3.35 7.33 -9.02
CA SER A 37 -3.32 7.14 -7.57
C SER A 37 -2.67 5.82 -7.19
N ALA A 38 -2.90 4.74 -7.94
CA ALA A 38 -2.23 3.46 -7.68
C ALA A 38 -0.71 3.58 -7.80
N ALA A 39 -0.22 4.23 -8.86
CA ALA A 39 1.21 4.49 -9.03
C ALA A 39 1.79 5.35 -7.90
N ALA A 40 1.08 6.41 -7.49
CA ALA A 40 1.51 7.28 -6.39
C ALA A 40 1.58 6.52 -5.05
N THR A 41 0.61 5.66 -4.76
CA THR A 41 0.58 4.88 -3.50
C THR A 41 1.75 3.92 -3.38
N GLY A 42 2.34 3.45 -4.48
CA GLY A 42 3.52 2.58 -4.46
C GLY A 42 4.78 3.27 -3.92
N LEU A 43 4.85 4.61 -3.93
CA LEU A 43 5.99 5.36 -3.38
C LEU A 43 6.08 5.24 -1.85
N ILE A 44 4.93 5.15 -1.17
CA ILE A 44 4.84 5.09 0.30
C ILE A 44 5.59 3.86 0.86
N PRO A 45 5.24 2.61 0.47
CA PRO A 45 5.94 1.43 0.94
C PRO A 45 7.37 1.36 0.40
N ALA A 46 7.64 1.88 -0.81
CA ALA A 46 9.00 1.92 -1.35
C ALA A 46 9.94 2.76 -0.48
N GLN A 47 9.49 3.94 -0.03
CA GLN A 47 10.25 4.80 0.88
C GLN A 47 10.41 4.14 2.26
N ALA A 48 9.37 3.51 2.79
CA ALA A 48 9.43 2.81 4.07
C ALA A 48 10.38 1.61 4.04
N ILE A 49 10.37 0.82 2.95
CA ILE A 49 11.30 -0.28 2.73
C ILE A 49 12.74 0.25 2.66
N LEU A 50 12.96 1.32 1.90
CA LEU A 50 14.29 1.91 1.76
C LEU A 50 14.82 2.39 3.11
N ALA A 51 14.02 3.14 3.88
CA ALA A 51 14.40 3.61 5.22
C ALA A 51 14.77 2.45 6.16
N LYS A 52 13.96 1.38 6.18
CA LYS A 52 14.24 0.16 6.97
C LYS A 52 15.53 -0.55 6.55
N ILE A 53 15.86 -0.56 5.25
CA ILE A 53 17.10 -1.16 4.74
C ILE A 53 18.32 -0.29 5.07
N THR A 54 18.20 1.03 4.93
CA THR A 54 19.32 1.96 5.14
C THR A 54 19.53 2.36 6.60
N GLY A 55 18.60 1.99 7.50
CA GLY A 55 18.65 2.37 8.91
C GLY A 55 18.45 3.87 9.15
N ALA A 56 17.75 4.54 8.23
CA ALA A 56 17.46 5.97 8.27
C ALA A 56 16.19 6.26 9.09
#